data_AF-A0A2M7KP43-F1
#
_entry.id   AF-A0A2M7KP43-F1
#
_cell.length_a   1.000
_cell.length_b   1.000
_cell.length_c   1.000
_cell.angle_alpha   90.00
_cell.angle_beta   90.00
_cell.angle_gamma   90.00
#
_symmetry.space_group_name_H-M   'P 1'
#
loop_
_entity.id
_entity.type
_entity.pdbx_description
1 polymer ?
#
loop_
_entity_poly.entity_id
_entity_poly.type
_entity_poly.pdbx_seq_one_letter_code
_entity_poly.pdbx_strand_id
1 'polypeptide(L)' 'MTAPQADLETLASEGIGALMDRLGPVRAIQFIRLCDSSIADYTAERHQWLASVGVADLIEQAEQRDADAER' A
#
# COMPACT_ATOMS: atom_id res chain seq x y z
N MET A 1 20.28 10.42 19.90
CA MET A 1 19.68 11.60 20.55
C MET A 1 18.17 11.49 20.33
N THR A 2 17.43 10.97 21.29
CA THR A 2 15.99 10.73 21.15
C THR A 2 15.27 12.04 21.45
N ALA A 3 14.60 12.62 20.45
CA ALA A 3 13.80 13.83 20.69
C ALA A 3 12.70 13.52 21.72
N PRO A 4 12.44 14.43 22.69
CA PRO A 4 11.39 14.22 23.68
C PRO A 4 10.04 14.04 22.98
N GLN A 5 9.25 13.03 23.38
CA GLN A 5 8.00 12.67 22.69
C GLN A 5 6.98 13.82 22.56
N ALA A 6 7.01 14.79 23.48
CA ALA A 6 6.16 15.99 23.45
C ALA A 6 6.43 16.90 22.21
N ASP A 7 7.62 16.82 21.63
CA ASP A 7 8.01 17.61 20.45
C ASP A 7 7.45 17.02 19.15
N LEU A 8 7.37 15.70 19.06
CA LEU A 8 6.89 15.02 17.84
C LEU A 8 5.38 15.16 17.65
N GLU A 9 4.60 15.10 18.74
CA GLU A 9 3.14 15.28 18.66
C GLU A 9 2.79 16.72 18.26
N THR A 10 3.50 17.70 18.83
CA THR A 10 3.36 19.12 18.48
C THR A 10 3.73 19.35 17.01
N LEU A 11 4.88 18.83 16.57
CA LEU A 11 5.33 18.91 15.19
C LEU A 11 4.34 18.26 14.21
N ALA A 12 3.78 17.11 14.57
CA ALA A 12 2.78 16.42 13.75
C ALA A 12 1.49 17.25 13.62
N SER A 13 1.01 17.82 14.73
CA SER A 13 -0.18 18.68 14.76
C SER A 13 0.02 19.93 13.89
N GLU A 14 1.16 20.63 14.04
CA GLU A 14 1.50 21.81 13.25
C GLU A 14 1.63 21.49 11.75
N GLY A 15 2.29 20.36 11.43
CA GLY A 15 2.44 19.89 10.06
C GLY A 15 1.10 19.55 9.39
N ILE A 16 0.21 18.88 10.11
CA ILE A 16 -1.15 18.59 9.61
C ILE A 16 -1.92 19.89 9.41
N GLY A 17 -1.87 20.83 10.36
CA GLY A 17 -2.51 22.15 10.24
C GLY A 17 -2.07 22.90 8.98
N ALA A 18 -0.75 23.01 8.77
CA ALA A 18 -0.18 23.67 7.60
C ALA A 18 -0.61 23.01 6.27
N LEU A 19 -0.70 21.68 6.23
CA LEU A 19 -1.18 20.93 5.05
C LEU A 19 -2.66 21.21 4.78
N MET A 20 -3.49 21.20 5.82
CA MET A 20 -4.93 21.47 5.72
C MET A 20 -5.18 22.89 5.21
N ASP A 21 -4.48 23.89 5.75
CA ASP A 21 -4.62 25.29 5.34
C ASP A 21 -4.18 25.51 3.89
N ARG A 22 -3.11 24.84 3.44
CA ARG A 22 -2.54 25.07 2.12
C ARG A 22 -3.27 24.33 1.00
N LEU A 23 -3.68 23.08 1.26
CA LEU A 23 -4.17 22.18 0.22
C LEU A 23 -5.68 21.92 0.34
N GLY A 24 -6.27 22.21 1.50
CA GLY A 24 -7.59 21.72 1.88
C GLY A 24 -7.54 20.22 2.26
N PRO A 25 -8.58 19.74 2.95
CA PRO A 25 -8.56 18.43 3.60
C PRO A 25 -8.37 17.26 2.64
N VAL A 26 -9.00 17.30 1.46
CA VAL A 26 -8.93 16.19 0.48
C VAL A 26 -7.51 16.04 -0.06
N ARG A 27 -6.86 17.15 -0.46
CA ARG A 27 -5.51 17.12 -1.04
C ARG A 27 -4.43 16.90 0.02
N ALA A 28 -4.64 17.37 1.25
CA ALA A 28 -3.74 17.09 2.36
C ALA A 28 -3.64 15.58 2.64
N ILE A 29 -4.77 14.87 2.72
CA ILE A 29 -4.77 13.41 2.92
C ILE A 29 -4.13 12.66 1.73
N GLN A 30 -4.40 13.10 0.49
CA GLN A 30 -3.74 12.52 -0.69
C GLN A 30 -2.21 12.71 -0.64
N PHE A 31 -1.75 13.90 -0.24
CA PHE A 31 -0.32 14.19 -0.09
C PHE A 31 0.33 13.31 0.98
N ILE A 32 -0.30 13.15 2.15
CA ILE A 32 0.21 12.27 3.21
C ILE A 32 0.35 10.84 2.71
N ARG A 33 -0.65 10.33 1.96
CA ARG A 33 -0.59 8.99 1.35
C ARG A 33 0.56 8.87 0.35
N LEU A 34 0.82 9.89 -0.46
CA LEU A 34 1.94 9.88 -1.42
C LEU A 34 3.32 9.88 -0.73
N CYS A 35 3.42 10.54 0.43
CA CYS A 35 4.65 10.58 1.22
C CYS A 35 4.86 9.33 2.06
N ASP A 36 3.82 8.51 2.23
CA ASP A 36 3.91 7.25 2.95
C ASP A 36 4.59 6.20 2.06
N SER A 37 5.90 6.03 2.25
CA SER A 37 6.69 4.99 1.57
C SER A 37 6.27 3.56 1.97
N SER A 38 5.36 3.43 2.96
CA SER A 38 4.76 2.16 3.36
C SER A 38 3.45 1.83 2.62
N ILE A 39 3.03 2.64 1.63
CA ILE A 39 2.25 2.06 0.53
C ILE A 39 3.15 0.99 -0.05
N ALA A 40 2.89 -0.24 0.38
CA ALA A 40 3.55 -1.45 -0.06
C ALA A 40 3.91 -1.27 -1.52
N ASP A 41 5.18 -1.50 -1.88
CA ASP A 41 5.58 -1.48 -3.27
C ASP A 41 4.83 -2.63 -3.94
N TYR A 42 3.60 -2.33 -4.35
CA TYR A 42 2.67 -3.27 -4.94
C TYR A 42 3.29 -3.82 -6.22
N THR A 43 4.20 -3.06 -6.85
CA THR A 43 4.99 -3.53 -7.99
C THR A 43 5.96 -4.63 -7.57
N ALA A 44 6.67 -4.45 -6.45
CA ALA A 44 7.54 -5.48 -5.89
C ALA A 44 6.76 -6.70 -5.35
N GLU A 45 5.70 -6.49 -4.58
CA GLU A 45 4.87 -7.57 -4.04
C GLU A 45 4.19 -8.38 -5.14
N ARG A 46 3.65 -7.71 -6.17
CA ARG A 46 3.05 -8.38 -7.33
C ARG A 46 4.07 -9.19 -8.11
N HIS A 47 5.28 -8.66 -8.32
CA HIS A 47 6.34 -9.44 -8.95
C HIS A 47 6.72 -10.65 -8.11
N GLN A 48 6.74 -10.55 -6.78
CA GLN A 48 7.03 -11.67 -5.91
C GLN A 48 5.95 -12.77 -6.00
N TRP A 49 4.66 -12.42 -6.00
CA TRP A 49 3.57 -13.38 -6.13
C TRP A 49 3.50 -14.03 -7.52
N LEU A 50 3.79 -13.28 -8.57
CA LEU A 50 3.75 -13.77 -9.95
C LEU A 50 5.03 -14.46 -10.40
N ALA A 51 6.17 -14.21 -9.75
CA ALA A 51 7.41 -14.93 -10.05
C ALA A 51 7.32 -16.43 -9.73
N SER A 52 6.45 -16.82 -8.79
CA SER A 52 6.26 -18.22 -8.39
C SER A 52 5.14 -18.95 -9.14
N VAL A 53 4.38 -18.27 -10.01
CA VAL A 53 3.24 -18.89 -10.73
C VAL A 53 3.45 -18.73 -12.23
N GLY A 54 3.76 -19.84 -12.90
CA GLY A 54 3.85 -19.90 -14.34
C GLY A 54 2.47 -19.89 -15.01
N VAL A 55 2.41 -19.40 -16.24
CA VAL A 55 1.17 -19.46 -17.05
C VAL A 55 0.70 -20.91 -17.24
N ALA A 56 1.62 -21.86 -17.33
CA ALA A 56 1.31 -23.29 -17.39
C ALA A 56 0.57 -23.77 -16.13
N ASP A 57 1.02 -23.35 -14.95
CA ASP A 57 0.40 -23.71 -13.66
C ASP A 57 -1.01 -23.14 -13.52
N LEU A 58 -1.28 -21.98 -14.15
CA LEU A 58 -2.63 -21.38 -14.19
C LEU A 58 -3.58 -22.16 -15.10
N ILE A 59 -3.08 -22.67 -16.22
CA ILE A 59 -3.85 -23.50 -17.15
C ILE A 59 -4.22 -24.82 -16.47
N GLU A 60 -3.24 -25.47 -15.83
CA GLU A 60 -3.46 -26.74 -15.11
C GLU A 60 -4.48 -26.58 -13.97
N GLN A 61 -4.40 -25.48 -13.21
CA GLN A 61 -5.40 -25.17 -12.17
C GLN A 61 -6.80 -24.91 -12.72
N ALA A 62 -6.93 -24.32 -13.91
CA ALA A 62 -8.22 -24.10 -14.54
C ALA A 62 -8.85 -25.43 -14.98
N GLU A 63 -8.07 -26.28 -15.64
CA GLU A 63 -8.52 -27.62 -16.08
C GLU A 63 -8.91 -28.50 -14.88
N GLN A 64 -8.15 -28.45 -13.79
CA GLN A 64 -8.44 -29.22 -12.58
C GLN A 64 -9.76 -28.76 -11.92
N ARG A 65 -10.05 -27.46 -11.91
CA ARG A 65 -11.31 -26.92 -11.37
C ARG A 65 -12.52 -27.33 -12.20
N ASP A 66 -12.38 -27.36 -13.52
CA ASP A 66 -13.44 -27.80 -14.42
C ASP A 66 -13.70 -29.32 -14.25
N ALA A 67 -12.64 -30.13 -14.13
CA ALA A 67 -12.74 -31.57 -13.89
C ALA A 67 -13.35 -31.94 -12.52
N ASP A 68 -13.09 -31.15 -11.48
CA ASP A 68 -13.69 -31.34 -10.16
C ASP A 68 -15.14 -30.84 -10.08
N ALA A 69 -15.55 -29.92 -10.96
CA ALA A 69 -16.94 -29.46 -11.07
C ALA A 69 -17.84 -30.45 -11.83
N GLU A 70 -17.25 -31.34 -12.63
CA GLU A 70 -17.95 -32.38 -13.40
C GLU A 70 -18.06 -33.74 -12.65
N ARG A 71 -17.52 -33.85 -11.43
CA ARG A 71 -17.69 -34.99 -10.52
C ARG A 71 -18.86 -34.82 -9.57
#